data_AF-K0TD46-F1
#
_entry.id   AF-K0TD46-F1
#
_cell.length_a   1.000
_cell.length_b   1.000
_cell.length_c   1.000
_cell.angle_alpha   90.00
_cell.angle_beta   90.00
_cell.angle_gamma   90.00
#
_symmetry.space_group_name_H-M   'P 1'
#
loop_
_entity.id
_entity.type
_entity.pdbx_description
1 polymer ?
#
loop_
_entity_poly.entity_id
_entity_poly.type
_entity_poly.pdbx_seq_one_letter_code
_entity_poly.pdbx_strand_id
1 'polypeptide(L)'
;MLDSWTDFGDEAEELSKKIADLIKLRVKEMNIPRFKVVVQVNIGQKKDQGVLLTSRCLWSNLDNYATASYQDEKIWATAITFAIYTE
;
A
#
# COMPACT_ATOMS: atom_id res chain seq x y z
N MET A 1 0.69 -9.43 11.79
CA MET A 1 -0.61 -8.70 11.74
C MET A 1 -1.49 -9.23 10.61
N LEU A 2 -0.91 -9.58 9.46
CA LEU A 2 -1.65 -10.19 8.34
C LEU A 2 -1.69 -11.74 8.43
N ASP A 3 -0.91 -12.33 9.33
CA ASP A 3 -0.60 -13.76 9.39
C ASP A 3 -1.75 -14.63 9.95
N SER A 4 -2.79 -14.02 10.51
CA SER A 4 -3.94 -14.73 11.11
C SER A 4 -5.27 -14.38 10.44
N TRP A 5 -5.26 -13.61 9.36
CA TRP A 5 -6.47 -13.00 8.81
C TRP A 5 -7.13 -13.89 7.76
N THR A 6 -8.43 -14.18 7.92
CA THR A 6 -9.15 -15.18 7.11
C THR A 6 -10.51 -14.75 6.58
N ASP A 7 -11.06 -13.62 7.01
CA ASP A 7 -12.45 -13.23 6.70
C ASP A 7 -12.54 -11.86 6.02
N PHE A 8 -13.16 -11.80 4.83
CA PHE A 8 -13.22 -10.64 3.95
C PHE A 8 -14.53 -9.84 4.08
N GLY A 9 -15.04 -9.72 5.31
CA GLY A 9 -16.20 -8.88 5.65
C GLY A 9 -15.82 -7.41 5.87
N ASP A 10 -16.62 -6.70 6.68
CA ASP A 10 -16.42 -5.27 7.00
C ASP A 10 -15.03 -4.95 7.59
N GLU A 11 -14.38 -5.94 8.20
CA GLU A 11 -13.02 -5.84 8.76
C GLU A 11 -11.93 -5.59 7.69
N ALA A 12 -12.18 -5.99 6.44
CA ALA A 12 -11.21 -5.82 5.35
C ALA A 12 -10.97 -4.35 5.03
N GLU A 13 -12.04 -3.56 5.04
CA GLU A 13 -12.00 -2.13 4.80
C GLU A 13 -11.19 -1.43 5.90
N GLU A 14 -11.50 -1.71 7.16
CA GLU A 14 -10.80 -1.11 8.30
C GLU A 14 -9.31 -1.49 8.30
N LEU A 15 -8.99 -2.77 8.07
CA LEU A 15 -7.62 -3.26 8.03
C LEU A 15 -6.81 -2.57 6.92
N SER A 16 -7.40 -2.44 5.72
CA SER A 16 -6.72 -1.79 4.59
C SER A 16 -6.40 -0.32 4.88
N LYS A 17 -7.35 0.42 5.47
CA LYS A 17 -7.15 1.82 5.91
C LYS A 17 -6.09 1.92 6.99
N LYS A 18 -6.15 1.04 8.00
CA LYS A 18 -5.18 1.02 9.11
C LYS A 18 -3.75 0.76 8.61
N ILE A 19 -3.57 -0.16 7.66
CA ILE A 19 -2.26 -0.42 7.05
C ILE A 19 -1.80 0.80 6.25
N ALA A 20 -2.68 1.42 5.46
CA ALA A 20 -2.35 2.61 4.68
C ALA A 20 -1.90 3.77 5.59
N ASP A 21 -2.62 4.00 6.69
CA ASP A 21 -2.28 5.04 7.68
C ASP A 21 -0.98 4.75 8.41
N LEU A 22 -0.73 3.49 8.79
CA LEU A 22 0.54 3.09 9.41
C LEU A 22 1.73 3.30 8.48
N ILE A 23 1.62 2.89 7.21
CA ILE A 23 2.68 3.12 6.22
C ILE A 23 2.90 4.62 6.04
N LYS A 24 1.82 5.40 5.87
CA LYS A 24 1.89 6.85 5.71
C LYS A 24 2.55 7.52 6.92
N LEU A 25 2.26 7.07 8.13
CA LEU A 25 2.88 7.57 9.36
C LEU A 25 4.39 7.28 9.35
N ARG A 26 4.80 6.03 9.10
CA ARG A 26 6.23 5.65 9.06
C ARG A 26 7.02 6.41 8.00
N VAL A 27 6.43 6.62 6.82
CA VAL A 27 7.08 7.39 5.75
C VAL A 27 7.22 8.87 6.16
N LYS A 28 6.23 9.45 6.83
CA LYS A 28 6.33 10.81 7.36
C LYS A 28 7.42 10.95 8.44
N GLU A 29 7.62 9.93 9.27
CA GLU A 29 8.69 9.90 10.28
C GLU A 29 10.10 9.93 9.68
N MET A 30 10.26 9.58 8.39
CA MET A 30 11.54 9.68 7.68
C MET A 30 11.95 11.12 7.38
N ASN A 31 11.11 12.10 7.70
CA ASN A 31 11.37 13.54 7.53
C ASN A 31 11.79 13.89 6.10
N ILE A 32 10.90 13.61 5.15
CA ILE A 32 11.04 13.97 3.72
C ILE A 32 10.34 15.32 3.44
N PRO A 33 11.00 16.47 3.69
CA PRO A 33 10.36 17.77 3.52
C PRO A 33 9.99 18.00 2.06
N ARG A 34 8.92 18.76 1.83
CA ARG A 34 8.43 19.11 0.48
C ARG A 34 7.86 17.94 -0.32
N PHE A 35 7.48 16.84 0.33
CA PHE A 35 6.79 15.73 -0.33
C PHE A 35 5.41 15.49 0.29
N LYS A 36 4.39 15.44 -0.57
CA LYS A 36 3.10 14.82 -0.24
C LYS A 36 3.22 13.31 -0.42
N VAL A 37 2.75 12.57 0.58
CA VAL A 37 2.77 11.11 0.59
C VAL A 37 1.37 10.58 0.34
N VAL A 38 1.23 9.76 -0.71
CA VAL A 38 0.03 8.99 -1.03
C VAL A 38 0.34 7.52 -0.86
N VAL A 39 -0.51 6.80 -0.13
CA VAL A 39 -0.36 5.35 0.08
C VAL A 39 -1.60 4.65 -0.46
N GLN A 40 -1.39 3.66 -1.31
CA GLN A 40 -2.43 2.76 -1.79
C GLN A 40 -2.14 1.35 -1.27
N VAL A 41 -3.12 0.73 -0.62
CA VAL A 41 -3.03 -0.65 -0.13
C VAL A 41 -4.12 -1.47 -0.80
N ASN A 42 -3.74 -2.60 -1.39
CA ASN A 42 -4.64 -3.58 -1.98
C ASN A 42 -4.47 -4.88 -1.22
N ILE A 43 -5.57 -5.48 -0.78
CA ILE A 43 -5.60 -6.77 -0.07
C ILE A 43 -6.67 -7.62 -0.74
N GLY A 44 -6.35 -8.88 -1.01
CA GLY A 44 -7.30 -9.81 -1.62
C GLY A 44 -7.08 -11.25 -1.18
N GLN A 45 -8.11 -12.07 -1.36
CA GLN A 45 -8.05 -13.49 -1.05
C GLN A 45 -7.31 -14.24 -2.15
N LYS A 46 -6.52 -15.23 -1.74
CA LYS A 46 -5.92 -16.20 -2.65
C LYS A 46 -6.91 -17.35 -2.83
N LYS A 47 -7.57 -17.39 -3.98
CA LYS A 47 -8.51 -18.46 -4.40
C LYS A 47 -8.08 -19.03 -5.76
N ASP A 48 -6.81 -19.42 -5.86
CA ASP A 48 -6.19 -19.88 -7.12
C ASP A 48 -6.28 -18.87 -8.28
N GLN A 49 -6.28 -17.58 -7.95
CA GLN A 49 -6.32 -16.48 -8.90
C GLN A 49 -4.91 -15.92 -9.11
N GLY A 50 -4.57 -15.62 -10.38
CA GLY A 50 -3.41 -14.81 -10.71
C GLY A 50 -3.77 -13.32 -10.60
N VAL A 51 -2.98 -12.56 -9.83
CA VAL A 51 -3.17 -11.11 -9.68
C VAL A 51 -1.91 -10.40 -10.14
N LEU A 52 -2.09 -9.42 -11.02
CA LEU A 52 -1.04 -8.50 -11.45
C LEU A 52 -1.48 -7.07 -11.15
N LEU A 53 -0.69 -6.36 -10.34
CA LEU A 53 -0.92 -4.95 -10.03
C LEU A 53 0.14 -4.11 -10.74
N THR A 54 -0.30 -3.13 -11.53
CA THR A 54 0.58 -2.19 -12.23
C THR A 54 0.08 -0.77 -12.04
N SER A 55 0.98 0.20 -12.01
CA SER A 55 0.67 1.62 -12.00
C SER A 55 1.34 2.33 -13.19
N ARG A 56 0.70 3.40 -13.67
CA ARG A 56 1.29 4.36 -14.60
C ARG A 56 1.06 5.75 -14.02
N CYS A 57 2.09 6.59 -14.06
CA CYS A 57 2.07 7.91 -13.44
C CYS A 57 2.48 8.98 -14.45
N LEU A 58 1.89 10.16 -14.31
CA LEU A 58 2.39 11.39 -14.91
C LEU A 58 2.94 12.25 -13.77
N TRP A 59 4.25 12.47 -13.76
CA TRP A 59 4.95 13.07 -12.63
C TRP A 59 6.27 13.74 -13.05
N SER A 60 6.85 14.53 -12.16
CA SER A 60 8.11 15.25 -12.35
C SER A 60 9.33 14.37 -12.04
N ASN A 61 10.54 14.87 -12.34
CA ASN A 61 11.80 14.17 -12.05
C ASN A 61 12.11 14.04 -10.54
N LEU A 62 11.40 14.77 -9.69
CA LEU A 62 11.58 14.73 -8.24
C LEU A 62 10.64 13.72 -7.58
N ASP A 63 9.56 13.34 -8.26
CA ASP A 63 8.57 12.41 -7.75
C ASP A 63 9.12 10.97 -7.80
N ASN A 64 8.73 10.15 -6.82
CA ASN A 64 9.14 8.76 -6.79
C ASN A 64 8.09 7.86 -6.12
N TYR A 65 8.27 6.55 -6.27
CA TYR A 65 7.39 5.54 -5.69
C TYR A 65 8.19 4.36 -5.13
N ALA A 66 7.56 3.64 -4.22
CA ALA A 66 8.03 2.35 -3.72
C ALA A 66 6.85 1.37 -3.66
N THR A 67 7.10 0.11 -4.02
CA THR A 67 6.10 -0.96 -3.96
C THR A 67 6.62 -2.08 -3.08
N ALA A 68 5.75 -2.63 -2.24
CA ALA A 68 6.01 -3.81 -1.44
C ALA A 68 4.82 -4.78 -1.52
N SER A 69 5.12 -6.06 -1.72
CA SER A 69 4.12 -7.11 -1.81
C SER A 69 4.34 -8.15 -0.72
N TYR A 70 3.25 -8.67 -0.18
CA TYR A 70 3.20 -9.74 0.80
C TYR A 70 2.23 -10.80 0.31
N GLN A 71 2.55 -12.07 0.57
CA GLN A 71 1.68 -13.18 0.21
C GLN A 71 1.81 -14.29 1.24
N ASP A 72 0.67 -14.85 1.60
CA ASP A 72 0.54 -16.06 2.42
C ASP A 72 -0.31 -17.11 1.68
N GLU A 73 -0.64 -18.22 2.34
CA GLU A 73 -1.51 -19.27 1.80
C GLU A 73 -2.93 -18.76 1.49
N LYS A 74 -3.45 -17.81 2.29
CA LYS A 74 -4.85 -17.38 2.21
C LYS A 74 -5.06 -16.03 1.55
N ILE A 75 -4.07 -15.13 1.60
CA ILE A 75 -4.21 -13.74 1.17
C ILE A 75 -2.99 -13.27 0.38
N TRP A 76 -3.21 -12.23 -0.42
CA TRP A 76 -2.16 -11.40 -0.99
C TRP A 76 -2.41 -9.94 -0.60
N ALA A 77 -1.34 -9.19 -0.42
CA ALA A 77 -1.40 -7.75 -0.16
C ALA A 77 -0.30 -7.03 -0.94
N THR A 78 -0.59 -5.85 -1.46
CA THR A 78 0.41 -4.99 -2.08
C THR A 78 0.17 -3.54 -1.69
N ALA A 79 1.21 -2.90 -1.18
CA ALA A 79 1.22 -1.49 -0.84
C ALA A 79 2.11 -0.71 -1.81
N ILE A 80 1.61 0.40 -2.31
CA ILE A 80 2.36 1.35 -3.15
C ILE A 80 2.36 2.69 -2.43
N THR A 81 3.54 3.26 -2.24
CA THR A 81 3.71 4.61 -1.71
C THR A 81 4.22 5.51 -2.82
N PHE A 82 3.58 6.66 -3.01
CA PHE A 82 4.02 7.72 -3.90
C PHE A 82 4.47 8.93 -3.07
N ALA A 83 5.66 9.42 -3.35
CA ALA A 83 6.18 10.68 -2.84
C ALA A 83 6.12 11.69 -3.99
N ILE A 84 5.24 12.69 -3.83
CA ILE A 84 5.00 13.73 -4.83
C ILE A 84 5.55 15.03 -4.27
N TYR A 85 6.54 15.59 -4.95
CA TYR A 85 7.16 16.84 -4.58
C TYR A 85 6.15 17.99 -4.65
N THR A 86 6.19 18.86 -3.64
CA THR A 86 5.36 20.05 -3.52
C THR A 86 6.24 21.24 -3.27
N GLU A 87 6.11 22.24 -4.14
CA GLU A 87 6.87 23.47 -4.02
C GLU A 87 6.55 24.25 -2.75
#